data_AF-A0A840X3U1-F1
#
_entry.id   AF-A0A840X3U1-F1
#
_cell.length_a   1.000
_cell.length_b   1.000
_cell.length_c   1.000
_cell.angle_alpha   90.00
_cell.angle_beta   90.00
_cell.angle_gamma   90.00
#
_symmetry.space_group_name_H-M   'P 1'
#
loop_
_entity.id
_entity.type
_entity.pdbx_description
1 polymer ?
#
loop_
_entity_poly.entity_id
_entity_poly.type
_entity_poly.pdbx_seq_one_letter_code
_entity_poly.pdbx_strand_id
1 'polypeptide(L)'
;MTIAEIVVATGLVSLALGAVSGFALLAAVDKPELLKRVGVVDLVRVRQVHLDWIIMGVVMIAVGLAVPNMPLWAGVLTLFGGVVNPATFLPMAFSRTVASTRTFQTVSFVSFCSLSVGLIANSLVYISRFVS
;
A
#
# COMPACT_ATOMS: atom_id res chain seq x y z
N MET A 1 2.14 21.36 -5.75
CA MET A 1 1.13 20.37 -5.30
C MET A 1 1.08 20.38 -3.78
N THR A 2 -0.12 20.35 -3.21
CA THR A 2 -0.34 20.14 -1.77
C THR A 2 -0.01 18.69 -1.40
N ILE A 3 0.18 18.40 -0.11
CA ILE A 3 0.38 17.03 0.35
C ILE A 3 -0.82 16.12 -0.02
N ALA A 4 -2.05 16.65 0.03
CA ALA A 4 -3.24 15.90 -0.36
C ALA A 4 -3.22 15.51 -1.84
N GLU A 5 -2.84 16.42 -2.73
CA GLU A 5 -2.70 16.14 -4.16
C GLU A 5 -1.60 15.10 -4.44
N ILE A 6 -0.49 15.15 -3.68
CA ILE A 6 0.56 14.14 -3.77
C ILE A 6 0.03 12.77 -3.35
N VAL A 7 -0.69 12.69 -2.23
CA VAL A 7 -1.31 11.45 -1.76
C VAL A 7 -2.29 10.88 -2.80
N VAL A 8 -3.12 11.73 -3.43
CA VAL A 8 -4.03 11.30 -4.51
C VAL A 8 -3.24 10.80 -5.72
N ALA A 9 -2.23 11.54 -6.18
CA ALA A 9 -1.41 11.15 -7.33
C ALA A 9 -0.70 9.82 -7.08
N THR A 10 -0.11 9.63 -5.89
CA THR A 10 0.50 8.36 -5.48
C THR A 10 -0.54 7.24 -5.43
N GLY A 11 -1.74 7.51 -4.90
CA GLY A 11 -2.83 6.54 -4.89
C GLY A 11 -3.27 6.09 -6.29
N LEU A 12 -3.29 7.02 -7.27
CA LEU A 12 -3.57 6.68 -8.67
C LEU A 12 -2.48 5.82 -9.30
N VAL A 13 -1.21 6.11 -8.99
CA VAL A 13 -0.08 5.25 -9.42
C VAL A 13 -0.20 3.86 -8.80
N SER A 14 -0.50 3.77 -7.50
CA SER A 14 -0.73 2.49 -6.81
C SER A 14 -1.89 1.71 -7.42
N LEU A 15 -3.01 2.37 -7.76
CA LEU A 15 -4.12 1.74 -8.48
C LEU A 15 -3.70 1.22 -9.85
N ALA A 16 -2.92 1.98 -10.60
CA ALA A 16 -2.42 1.55 -11.90
C ALA A 16 -1.51 0.33 -11.78
N LEU A 17 -0.61 0.31 -10.79
CA LEU A 17 0.23 -0.85 -10.47
C LEU A 17 -0.63 -2.06 -10.07
N GLY A 18 -1.67 -1.84 -9.26
CA GLY A 18 -2.68 -2.83 -8.92
C GLY A 18 -3.34 -3.43 -10.16
N ALA A 19 -3.83 -2.59 -11.07
CA ALA A 19 -4.45 -3.04 -12.33
C ALA A 19 -3.48 -3.86 -13.20
N VAL A 20 -2.25 -3.37 -13.40
CA VAL A 20 -1.23 -4.07 -14.19
C VAL A 20 -0.81 -5.39 -13.54
N SER A 21 -0.70 -5.43 -12.21
CA SER A 21 -0.38 -6.67 -11.48
C SER A 21 -1.46 -7.75 -11.60
N GLY A 22 -2.66 -7.42 -12.11
CA GLY A 22 -3.69 -8.38 -12.47
C GLY A 22 -3.23 -9.44 -13.47
N PHE A 23 -2.32 -9.10 -14.39
CA PHE A 23 -1.70 -10.08 -15.29
C PHE A 23 -0.84 -11.10 -14.53
N ALA A 24 -0.12 -10.66 -13.50
CA ALA A 24 0.65 -11.55 -12.64
C ALA A 24 -0.27 -12.43 -11.80
N LEU A 25 -1.39 -11.89 -11.28
CA LEU A 25 -2.40 -12.70 -10.59
C LEU A 25 -3.03 -13.75 -11.52
N LEU A 26 -3.37 -13.37 -12.76
CA LEU A 26 -3.89 -14.31 -13.76
C LEU A 26 -2.88 -15.43 -14.03
N ALA A 27 -1.60 -15.08 -14.24
CA ALA A 27 -0.54 -16.06 -14.40
C ALA A 27 -0.39 -16.96 -13.16
N ALA A 28 -0.61 -16.44 -11.96
CA ALA A 28 -0.56 -17.23 -10.72
C ALA A 28 -1.67 -18.29 -10.64
N VAL A 29 -2.83 -18.02 -11.23
CA VAL A 29 -3.98 -18.94 -11.24
C VAL A 29 -3.89 -19.92 -12.42
N ASP A 30 -3.72 -19.40 -13.64
CA ASP A 30 -3.87 -20.19 -14.87
C ASP A 30 -2.57 -20.88 -15.30
N LYS A 31 -1.42 -20.26 -15.01
CA LYS A 31 -0.10 -20.71 -15.49
C LYS A 31 0.97 -20.57 -14.40
N PRO A 32 0.79 -21.18 -13.20
CA PRO A 32 1.68 -20.99 -12.06
C PRO A 32 3.14 -21.35 -12.35
N GLU A 33 3.38 -22.28 -13.28
CA GLU A 33 4.72 -22.68 -13.72
C GLU A 33 5.49 -21.53 -14.38
N LEU A 34 4.83 -20.58 -15.04
CA LEU A 34 5.50 -19.39 -15.59
C LEU A 34 6.05 -18.49 -14.48
N LEU A 35 5.30 -18.34 -13.38
CA LEU A 35 5.74 -17.53 -12.24
C LEU A 35 6.85 -18.22 -11.44
N LYS A 36 6.78 -19.54 -11.28
CA LYS A 36 7.86 -20.31 -10.65
C LYS A 36 9.17 -20.20 -11.44
N ARG A 37 9.12 -20.16 -12.77
CA ARG A 37 10.31 -19.97 -13.63
C ARG A 37 11.01 -18.63 -13.40
N VAL A 38 10.28 -17.59 -13.03
CA VAL A 38 10.85 -16.27 -12.68
C VAL A 38 11.17 -16.14 -11.19
N GLY A 39 11.10 -17.24 -10.43
CA GLY A 39 11.52 -17.29 -9.03
C GLY A 39 10.42 -17.02 -7.99
N VAL A 40 9.15 -16.94 -8.40
CA VAL A 40 8.04 -16.82 -7.43
C VAL A 40 7.89 -18.15 -6.69
N VAL A 41 8.06 -18.10 -5.36
CA VAL A 41 7.98 -19.26 -4.47
C VAL A 41 6.67 -19.34 -3.69
N ASP A 42 5.91 -18.24 -3.66
CA ASP A 42 4.62 -18.13 -2.98
C ASP A 42 3.62 -17.33 -3.83
N LEU A 43 2.70 -18.05 -4.46
CA LEU A 43 1.65 -17.48 -5.33
C LEU A 43 0.56 -16.77 -4.54
N VAL A 44 0.37 -17.10 -3.26
CA VAL A 44 -0.60 -16.40 -2.40
C VAL A 44 -0.15 -14.96 -2.18
N ARG A 45 1.16 -14.73 -2.08
CA ARG A 45 1.72 -13.38 -1.98
C ARG A 45 1.51 -12.55 -3.23
N VAL A 46 1.45 -13.15 -4.42
CA VAL A 46 1.11 -12.43 -5.67
C VAL A 46 -0.30 -11.84 -5.59
N ARG A 47 -1.28 -12.61 -5.09
CA ARG A 47 -2.63 -12.11 -4.84
C ARG A 47 -2.65 -11.01 -3.80
N GLN A 48 -1.85 -11.14 -2.74
CA GLN A 48 -1.75 -10.10 -1.70
C GLN A 48 -1.14 -8.81 -2.25
N VAL A 49 -0.05 -8.87 -3.02
CA VAL A 49 0.53 -7.70 -3.70
C VAL A 49 -0.52 -7.00 -4.56
N HIS A 50 -1.23 -7.77 -5.40
CA HIS A 50 -2.25 -7.23 -6.29
C HIS A 50 -3.36 -6.50 -5.54
N LEU A 51 -3.97 -7.17 -4.55
CA LEU A 51 -5.07 -6.60 -3.79
C LEU A 51 -4.62 -5.41 -2.94
N ASP A 52 -3.45 -5.48 -2.32
CA ASP A 52 -3.00 -4.43 -1.41
C ASP A 52 -2.61 -3.15 -2.18
N TRP A 53 -2.04 -3.26 -3.39
CA TRP A 53 -1.84 -2.08 -4.26
C TRP A 53 -3.16 -1.38 -4.60
N ILE A 54 -4.21 -2.17 -4.90
CA ILE A 54 -5.53 -1.62 -5.20
C ILE A 54 -6.10 -0.94 -3.95
N ILE A 55 -6.16 -1.66 -2.82
CA ILE A 55 -6.77 -1.17 -1.58
C ILE A 55 -6.05 0.08 -1.10
N MET A 56 -4.72 0.06 -1.00
CA MET A 56 -3.95 1.21 -0.53
C MET A 56 -4.01 2.39 -1.50
N GLY A 57 -4.09 2.12 -2.81
CA GLY A 57 -4.36 3.13 -3.82
C GLY A 57 -5.71 3.84 -3.59
N VAL A 58 -6.79 3.07 -3.39
CA VAL A 58 -8.11 3.61 -3.06
C VAL A 58 -8.09 4.39 -1.75
N VAL A 59 -7.46 3.85 -0.70
CA VAL A 59 -7.36 4.50 0.61
C VAL A 59 -6.68 5.87 0.50
N MET A 60 -5.54 5.94 -0.21
CA MET A 60 -4.82 7.19 -0.42
C MET A 60 -5.68 8.20 -1.20
N ILE A 61 -6.34 7.78 -2.29
CA ILE A 61 -7.23 8.66 -3.05
C ILE A 61 -8.38 9.16 -2.17
N ALA A 62 -9.04 8.27 -1.45
CA ALA A 62 -10.19 8.62 -0.61
C ALA A 62 -9.81 9.64 0.47
N VAL A 63 -8.69 9.42 1.18
CA VAL A 63 -8.22 10.33 2.23
C VAL A 63 -7.75 11.66 1.64
N GLY A 64 -7.00 11.63 0.54
CA GLY A 64 -6.54 12.82 -0.16
C GLY A 64 -7.68 13.72 -0.62
N LEU A 65 -8.77 13.13 -1.14
CA LEU A 65 -9.96 13.85 -1.58
C LEU A 65 -10.84 14.32 -0.42
N ALA A 66 -10.99 13.51 0.64
CA ALA A 66 -11.82 13.87 1.80
C ALA A 66 -11.18 14.97 2.66
N VAL A 67 -9.84 14.97 2.76
CA VAL A 67 -9.08 15.85 3.66
C VAL A 67 -8.09 16.74 2.89
N PRO A 68 -8.57 17.66 2.03
CA PRO A 68 -7.69 18.49 1.21
C PRO A 68 -6.77 19.42 2.02
N ASN A 69 -7.13 19.76 3.26
CA ASN A 69 -6.34 20.57 4.19
C ASN A 69 -5.56 19.73 5.23
N MET A 70 -5.24 18.47 4.92
CA MET A 70 -4.52 17.60 5.85
C MET A 70 -3.16 18.20 6.28
N PRO A 71 -2.75 18.01 7.55
CA PRO A 71 -1.41 18.35 7.99
C PRO A 71 -0.34 17.57 7.21
N LEU A 72 0.77 18.23 6.89
CA LEU A 72 1.87 17.62 6.12
C LEU A 72 2.34 16.29 6.72
N TRP A 73 2.56 16.24 8.04
CA TRP A 73 3.04 15.04 8.72
C TRP A 73 2.05 13.87 8.60
N ALA A 74 0.74 14.11 8.67
CA ALA A 74 -0.29 13.08 8.56
C ALA A 74 -0.37 12.54 7.13
N GLY A 75 -0.25 13.42 6.14
CA GLY A 75 -0.17 13.03 4.73
C GLY A 75 1.08 12.21 4.40
N VAL A 76 2.25 12.61 4.92
CA VAL A 76 3.51 11.86 4.73
C VAL A 76 3.43 10.47 5.34
N LEU A 77 2.90 10.33 6.56
CA LEU A 77 2.74 9.03 7.20
C LEU A 77 1.76 8.12 6.43
N THR A 78 0.66 8.68 5.94
CA THR A 78 -0.33 7.96 5.11
C THR A 78 0.30 7.49 3.80
N LEU A 79 1.04 8.35 3.13
CA LEU A 79 1.75 8.04 1.88
C LEU A 79 2.79 6.94 2.09
N PHE A 80 3.63 7.09 3.11
CA PHE A 80 4.67 6.11 3.42
C PHE A 80 4.07 4.72 3.69
N GLY A 81 3.08 4.64 4.57
CA GLY A 81 2.41 3.39 4.89
C GLY A 81 1.65 2.79 3.70
N GLY A 82 0.96 3.63 2.92
CA GLY A 82 0.18 3.21 1.75
C GLY A 82 1.02 2.67 0.59
N VAL A 83 2.30 3.03 0.50
CA VAL A 83 3.23 2.49 -0.51
C VAL A 83 4.04 1.32 0.03
N VAL A 84 4.55 1.43 1.26
CA VAL A 84 5.47 0.41 1.81
C VAL A 84 4.72 -0.88 2.14
N ASN A 85 3.49 -0.81 2.65
CA ASN A 85 2.69 -2.02 2.95
C ASN A 85 2.53 -2.93 1.72
N PRO A 86 2.00 -2.47 0.57
CA PRO A 86 1.83 -3.34 -0.59
C PRO A 86 3.17 -3.77 -1.18
N ALA A 87 4.19 -2.91 -1.11
CA ALA A 87 5.54 -3.23 -1.56
C ALA A 87 6.20 -4.37 -0.74
N THR A 88 5.89 -4.50 0.55
CA THR A 88 6.48 -5.57 1.40
C THR A 88 6.06 -6.97 0.97
N PHE A 89 4.89 -7.13 0.33
CA PHE A 89 4.44 -8.44 -0.18
C PHE A 89 5.24 -8.92 -1.40
N LEU A 90 5.85 -8.01 -2.15
CA LEU A 90 6.63 -8.36 -3.33
C LEU A 90 7.83 -9.26 -2.99
N PRO A 91 8.76 -8.89 -2.09
CA PRO A 91 9.86 -9.78 -1.73
C PRO A 91 9.39 -11.06 -1.03
N MET A 92 8.24 -11.04 -0.34
CA MET A 92 7.63 -12.26 0.21
C MET A 92 7.19 -13.26 -0.88
N ALA A 93 6.86 -12.79 -2.08
CA ALA A 93 6.53 -13.67 -3.21
C ALA A 93 7.76 -14.43 -3.75
N PHE A 94 8.96 -13.87 -3.58
CA PHE A 94 10.22 -14.45 -4.06
C PHE A 94 11.04 -15.14 -2.94
N SER A 95 10.70 -14.93 -1.67
CA SER A 95 11.39 -15.56 -0.54
C SER A 95 10.46 -15.87 0.62
N ARG A 96 10.51 -17.14 1.07
CA ARG A 96 9.78 -17.60 2.26
C ARG A 96 10.44 -17.17 3.58
N THR A 97 11.69 -16.75 3.55
CA THR A 97 12.46 -16.41 4.75
C THR A 97 12.54 -14.91 5.01
N VAL A 98 12.30 -14.07 4.00
CA VAL A 98 12.32 -12.60 4.15
C VAL A 98 11.42 -12.13 5.29
N ALA A 99 10.22 -12.69 5.41
CA ALA A 99 9.26 -12.34 6.44
C ALA A 99 9.74 -12.61 7.88
N SER A 100 10.69 -13.54 8.05
CA SER A 100 11.31 -13.85 9.36
C SER A 100 12.53 -12.98 9.70
N THR A 101 13.00 -12.15 8.77
CA THR A 101 14.15 -11.28 9.05
C THR A 101 13.73 -10.10 9.92
N ARG A 102 14.57 -9.75 10.91
CA ARG A 102 14.29 -8.62 11.81
C ARG A 102 14.09 -7.31 11.05
N THR A 103 14.91 -7.06 10.03
CA THR A 103 14.78 -5.86 9.20
C THR A 103 13.41 -5.77 8.54
N PHE A 104 12.93 -6.87 7.95
CA PHE A 104 11.62 -6.88 7.31
C PHE A 104 10.48 -6.66 8.30
N GLN A 105 10.55 -7.30 9.48
CA GLN A 105 9.56 -7.14 10.54
C GLN A 105 9.52 -5.70 11.03
N THR A 106 10.68 -5.07 11.27
CA THR A 106 10.76 -3.66 11.68
C THR A 106 10.18 -2.75 10.62
N VAL A 107 10.53 -2.92 9.34
CA VAL A 107 10.00 -2.10 8.25
C VAL A 107 8.47 -2.24 8.15
N SER A 108 7.97 -3.46 8.18
CA SER A 108 6.53 -3.75 8.11
C SER A 108 5.78 -3.16 9.31
N PHE A 109 6.36 -3.25 10.51
CA PHE A 109 5.78 -2.68 11.71
C PHE A 109 5.74 -1.15 11.64
N VAL A 110 6.85 -0.51 11.25
CA VAL A 110 6.94 0.94 11.11
C VAL A 110 6.00 1.46 10.03
N SER A 111 5.87 0.77 8.89
CA SER A 111 4.94 1.17 7.84
C SER A 111 3.48 1.05 8.28
N PHE A 112 3.14 -0.01 9.01
CA PHE A 112 1.79 -0.19 9.55
C PHE A 112 1.44 0.85 10.62
N CYS A 113 2.36 1.14 11.54
CA CYS A 113 2.20 2.21 12.53
C CYS A 113 2.05 3.58 11.84
N SER A 114 2.89 3.85 10.84
CA SER A 114 2.82 5.11 10.08
C SER A 114 1.45 5.27 9.40
N LEU A 115 1.00 4.26 8.67
CA LEU A 115 -0.32 4.29 8.04
C LEU A 115 -1.43 4.54 9.07
N SER A 116 -1.41 3.79 10.18
CA SER A 116 -2.44 3.87 11.23
C SER A 116 -2.51 5.28 11.83
N VAL A 117 -1.36 5.84 12.20
CA VAL A 117 -1.28 7.19 12.77
C VAL A 117 -1.71 8.23 11.75
N GLY A 118 -1.27 8.12 10.49
CA GLY A 118 -1.65 9.02 9.41
C GLY A 118 -3.17 9.03 9.16
N LEU A 119 -3.79 7.85 9.08
CA LEU A 119 -5.24 7.72 8.86
C LEU A 119 -6.06 8.24 10.03
N ILE A 120 -5.67 7.92 11.28
CA ILE A 120 -6.34 8.44 12.48
C ILE A 120 -6.25 9.96 12.53
N ALA A 121 -5.07 10.53 12.28
CA ALA A 121 -4.88 11.98 12.28
C ALA A 121 -5.76 12.67 11.22
N ASN A 122 -5.78 12.13 9.99
CA ASN A 122 -6.62 12.67 8.92
C ASN A 122 -8.11 12.56 9.23
N SER A 123 -8.54 11.47 9.87
CA SER A 123 -9.92 11.32 10.36
C SER A 123 -10.29 12.40 11.38
N LEU A 124 -9.42 12.66 12.36
CA LEU A 124 -9.65 13.72 13.36
C LEU A 124 -9.72 15.12 12.72
N VAL A 125 -8.86 15.39 11.74
CA VAL A 125 -8.88 16.66 10.97
C VAL A 125 -10.17 16.80 10.16
N TYR A 126 -10.70 15.71 9.61
CA TYR A 126 -11.97 15.74 8.91
C TYR A 126 -13.13 16.02 9.87
N ILE A 127 -13.17 15.33 11.01
CA ILE A 127 -14.24 15.43 12.00
C ILE A 127 -14.26 16.80 12.69
N SER A 128 -13.09 17.40 12.94
CA SER A 128 -13.01 18.70 13.63
C SER A 128 -13.77 19.82 12.91
N ARG A 129 -13.98 19.70 11.58
CA ARG A 129 -14.75 20.64 10.77
C ARG A 129 -16.23 20.75 11.16
N PHE A 130 -16.76 19.76 11.89
CA PHE A 130 -18.18 19.70 12.28
C PHE A 130 -18.40 19.97 13.77
N VAL A 131 -17.32 20.04 14.55
CA VAL A 131 -17.37 20.20 16.01
C VAL A 131 -16.86 21.59 16.44
N SER A 132 -16.31 22.36 15.50
CA SER A 132 -15.88 23.75 15.66
C SER A 132 -17.00 24.71 15.28
#